data_AF-A0A3N7DV97-F1
#
_entry.id   AF-A0A3N7DV97-F1
#
_cell.length_a   1.000
_cell.length_b   1.000
_cell.length_c   1.000
_cell.angle_alpha   90.00
_cell.angle_beta   90.00
_cell.angle_gamma   90.00
#
_symmetry.space_group_name_H-M   'P 1'
#
loop_
_entity.id
_entity.type
_entity.pdbx_description
1 polymer ?
#
loop_
_entity_poly.entity_id
_entity_poly.type
_entity_poly.pdbx_seq_one_letter_code
_entity_poly.pdbx_strand_id
1 'polypeptide(L)'
;MKIQRKITQFALAMIAVTLLFSCKKKSDDPAANGGKKAKITITLSGDFKKAEGDYFDVDVAGGRTDASSIDWLVNGVTKKGTVITVGTDDFNGGKTIVLESASNFFAGSVQFGGFEFGATPFTVDYKIEVDGKVIDQGTERIVKDRSPIYTKSYQL
;
A
#
# COMPACT_ATOMS: atom_id res chain seq x y z
N MET A 1 -38.61 -59.88 -34.81
CA MET A 1 -37.42 -60.67 -35.25
C MET A 1 -36.24 -59.71 -35.42
N LYS A 2 -35.05 -60.23 -35.16
CA LYS A 2 -33.73 -59.59 -34.98
C LYS A 2 -33.33 -58.47 -35.96
N ILE A 3 -32.78 -57.40 -35.38
CA ILE A 3 -31.51 -56.71 -35.68
C ILE A 3 -30.82 -57.11 -36.99
N GLN A 4 -30.49 -56.12 -37.82
CA GLN A 4 -29.28 -56.15 -38.64
C GLN A 4 -28.47 -54.85 -38.48
N ARG A 5 -27.25 -54.99 -37.95
CA ARG A 5 -26.14 -54.02 -38.00
C ARG A 5 -25.30 -54.33 -39.23
N LYS A 6 -24.93 -53.31 -40.02
CA LYS A 6 -23.67 -53.16 -40.80
C LYS A 6 -23.52 -51.65 -41.08
N ILE A 7 -22.71 -50.84 -40.39
CA ILE A 7 -21.25 -50.61 -40.53
C ILE A 7 -20.85 -50.68 -42.03
N THR A 8 -20.39 -49.66 -42.76
CA THR A 8 -19.26 -48.69 -42.62
C THR A 8 -19.38 -47.77 -43.88
N GLN A 9 -19.06 -46.48 -43.96
CA GLN A 9 -17.71 -45.90 -44.08
C GLN A 9 -17.82 -44.36 -44.30
N PHE A 10 -17.00 -43.63 -43.54
CA PHE A 10 -16.26 -42.40 -43.86
C PHE A 10 -16.80 -41.40 -44.91
N ALA A 11 -17.15 -40.20 -44.44
CA ALA A 11 -16.86 -38.96 -45.16
C ALA A 11 -16.38 -37.90 -44.17
N LEU A 12 -15.15 -37.48 -44.41
CA LEU A 12 -14.34 -36.48 -43.72
C LEU A 12 -14.96 -35.08 -43.92
N ALA A 13 -15.25 -34.36 -42.83
CA ALA A 13 -15.46 -32.92 -42.86
C ALA A 13 -15.03 -32.30 -41.52
N MET A 14 -13.72 -32.06 -41.40
CA MET A 14 -13.19 -31.09 -40.46
C MET A 14 -13.73 -29.71 -40.84
N ILE A 15 -14.67 -29.19 -40.06
CA ILE A 15 -14.93 -27.74 -40.03
C ILE A 15 -14.28 -27.25 -38.75
N ALA A 16 -13.01 -26.87 -38.89
CA ALA A 16 -12.35 -26.01 -37.93
C ALA A 16 -13.06 -24.66 -37.97
N VAL A 17 -13.84 -24.35 -36.93
CA VAL A 17 -14.32 -22.99 -36.69
C VAL A 17 -13.11 -22.20 -36.22
N THR A 18 -12.36 -21.63 -37.16
CA THR A 18 -11.38 -20.60 -36.87
C THR A 18 -12.13 -19.39 -36.37
N LEU A 19 -12.18 -19.25 -35.04
CA LEU A 19 -12.49 -18.00 -34.37
C LEU A 19 -11.50 -16.97 -34.91
N LEU A 20 -11.98 -16.10 -35.80
CA LEU A 20 -11.31 -14.85 -36.14
C LEU A 20 -11.36 -13.98 -34.88
N PHE A 21 -10.50 -14.27 -33.91
CA PHE A 21 -10.09 -13.27 -32.93
C PHE A 21 -9.36 -12.20 -33.71
N SER A 22 -10.15 -11.20 -34.12
CA SER A 22 -9.67 -9.92 -34.60
C SER A 22 -8.78 -9.35 -33.51
N CYS A 23 -7.47 -9.60 -33.64
CA CYS A 23 -6.43 -8.87 -32.95
C CYS A 23 -6.55 -7.43 -33.44
N LYS A 24 -7.40 -6.64 -32.80
CA LYS A 24 -7.16 -5.21 -32.72
C LYS A 24 -5.79 -5.08 -32.07
N LYS A 25 -4.78 -4.81 -32.91
CA LYS A 25 -3.55 -4.17 -32.45
C LYS A 25 -4.00 -2.99 -31.61
N LYS A 26 -3.92 -3.14 -30.29
CA LYS A 26 -3.85 -1.97 -29.43
C LYS A 26 -2.56 -1.31 -29.85
N SER A 27 -2.71 -0.11 -30.39
CA SER A 27 -1.66 0.87 -30.54
C SER A 27 -0.74 0.76 -29.33
N ASP A 28 0.56 0.67 -29.59
CA ASP A 28 1.58 0.96 -28.59
C ASP A 28 1.40 2.43 -28.21
N ASP A 29 0.46 2.70 -27.31
CA ASP A 29 0.58 3.87 -26.46
C ASP A 29 1.91 3.67 -25.73
N PRO A 30 2.87 4.62 -25.82
CA PRO A 30 4.05 4.55 -24.98
C PRO A 30 3.52 4.40 -23.56
N ALA A 31 3.92 3.31 -22.89
CA ALA A 31 3.48 3.02 -21.53
C ALA A 31 3.49 4.34 -20.77
N ALA A 32 2.32 4.81 -20.33
CA ALA A 32 2.26 5.96 -19.44
C ALA A 32 3.31 5.69 -18.36
N ASN A 33 4.20 6.66 -18.10
CA ASN A 33 5.22 6.58 -17.05
C ASN A 33 4.51 6.48 -15.68
N GLY A 34 3.82 5.37 -15.46
CA GLY A 34 2.68 5.17 -14.59
C GLY A 34 3.17 4.68 -13.24
N GLY A 35 3.65 5.63 -12.44
CA GLY A 35 3.74 5.45 -11.00
C GLY A 35 2.68 6.31 -10.32
N LYS A 36 2.32 5.93 -9.10
CA LYS A 36 1.41 6.68 -8.23
C LYS A 36 2.16 7.64 -7.32
N LYS A 37 1.45 8.61 -6.76
CA LYS A 37 1.91 9.42 -5.63
C LYS A 37 1.14 9.08 -4.37
N ALA A 38 1.82 9.13 -3.23
CA ALA A 38 1.20 8.89 -1.93
C ALA A 38 1.37 10.09 -1.00
N LYS A 39 0.36 10.29 -0.16
CA LYS A 39 0.37 11.21 0.97
C LYS A 39 -0.20 10.49 2.19
N ILE A 40 0.58 10.40 3.25
CA ILE A 40 0.18 9.81 4.52
C ILE A 40 0.19 10.91 5.57
N THR A 41 -0.91 11.05 6.30
CA THR A 41 -1.01 11.92 7.47
C THR A 41 -1.23 11.06 8.70
N ILE A 42 -0.35 11.18 9.68
CA ILE A 42 -0.45 10.52 10.98
C ILE A 42 -0.46 11.59 12.07
N THR A 43 -1.37 11.50 13.03
CA THR A 43 -1.44 12.38 14.19
C THR A 43 -1.53 11.54 15.46
N LEU A 44 -0.66 11.83 16.43
CA LEU A 44 -0.81 11.28 17.78
C LEU A 44 -1.56 12.29 18.67
N SER A 45 -2.39 11.81 19.59
CA SER A 45 -3.00 12.69 20.60
C SER A 45 -1.94 13.30 21.52
N GLY A 46 -2.29 14.42 22.16
CA GLY A 46 -1.44 15.08 23.17
C GLY A 46 -1.12 14.20 24.39
N ASP A 47 -1.80 13.07 24.54
CA ASP A 47 -1.54 12.08 25.59
C ASP A 47 -0.31 11.21 25.29
N PHE A 48 0.20 11.21 24.05
CA PHE A 48 1.44 10.52 23.71
C PHE A 48 2.63 11.18 24.41
N LYS A 49 3.30 10.44 25.28
CA LYS A 49 4.37 10.97 26.12
C LYS A 49 5.63 10.10 26.04
N LYS A 50 6.56 10.52 25.20
CA LYS A 50 7.94 9.96 25.16
C LYS A 50 8.57 9.86 26.55
N ALA A 51 8.35 10.85 27.42
CA ALA A 51 8.92 10.88 28.77
C ALA A 51 8.38 9.76 29.69
N GLU A 52 7.20 9.22 29.40
CA GLU A 52 6.62 8.06 30.10
C GLU A 52 7.04 6.72 29.44
N GLY A 53 7.85 6.77 28.39
CA GLY A 53 8.35 5.61 27.66
C GLY A 53 7.52 5.23 26.43
N ASP A 54 6.41 5.92 26.15
CA ASP A 54 5.56 5.60 24.99
C ASP A 54 6.37 5.58 23.69
N TYR A 55 6.02 4.65 22.82
CA TYR A 55 6.69 4.44 21.55
C TYR A 55 5.71 4.45 20.40
N PHE A 56 6.14 5.09 19.32
CA PHE A 56 5.43 5.04 18.06
C PHE A 56 6.41 5.25 16.91
N ASP A 57 6.22 4.51 15.82
CA ASP A 57 6.98 4.68 14.59
C ASP A 57 6.10 4.55 13.35
N VAL A 58 6.61 5.12 12.27
CA VAL A 58 6.07 5.03 10.92
C VAL A 58 7.23 4.79 9.97
N ASP A 59 7.16 3.71 9.22
CA ASP A 59 8.06 3.38 8.13
C ASP A 59 7.35 3.54 6.80
N VAL A 60 7.99 4.25 5.86
CA VAL A 60 7.53 4.36 4.48
C VAL A 60 8.62 3.96 3.50
N ALA A 61 8.23 3.23 2.47
CA ALA A 61 9.11 2.79 1.40
C ALA A 61 8.39 2.88 0.05
N GLY A 62 9.15 3.14 -1.00
CA GLY A 62 8.64 3.18 -2.36
C GLY A 62 9.76 2.89 -3.37
N GLY A 63 9.42 2.14 -4.40
CA GLY A 63 10.35 1.72 -5.44
C GLY A 63 9.79 1.92 -6.85
N ARG A 64 10.70 2.06 -7.82
CA ARG A 64 10.40 2.11 -9.25
C ARG A 64 10.59 0.73 -9.89
N THR A 65 10.18 0.60 -11.16
CA THR A 65 10.31 -0.65 -11.92
C THR A 65 11.76 -1.07 -12.18
N ASP A 66 12.71 -0.14 -12.10
CA ASP A 66 14.15 -0.38 -12.21
C ASP A 66 14.82 -0.74 -10.86
N ALA A 67 14.02 -1.04 -9.84
CA ALA A 67 14.44 -1.33 -8.46
C ALA A 67 15.11 -0.17 -7.71
N SER A 68 15.14 1.05 -8.27
CA SER A 68 15.56 2.24 -7.52
C SER A 68 14.53 2.65 -6.48
N SER A 69 14.97 3.13 -5.32
CA SER A 69 14.09 3.73 -4.31
C SER A 69 13.69 5.16 -4.69
N ILE A 70 12.61 5.64 -4.08
CA ILE A 70 12.24 7.04 -4.12
C ILE A 70 12.60 7.74 -2.81
N ASP A 71 12.82 9.05 -2.88
CA ASP A 71 12.90 9.91 -1.70
C ASP A 71 11.48 10.26 -1.21
N TRP A 72 11.37 10.68 0.05
CA TRP A 72 10.12 11.14 0.66
C TRP A 72 10.28 12.54 1.23
N LEU A 73 9.16 13.25 1.36
CA LEU A 73 9.07 14.52 2.07
C LEU A 73 8.44 14.25 3.44
N VAL A 74 9.16 14.56 4.51
CA VAL A 74 8.64 14.57 5.88
C VAL A 74 8.33 16.02 6.24
N ASN A 75 7.06 16.37 6.39
CA ASN A 75 6.60 17.74 6.61
C ASN A 75 7.21 18.73 5.58
N GLY A 76 7.25 18.32 4.31
CA GLY A 76 7.82 19.09 3.21
C GLY A 76 9.35 19.04 3.08
N VAL A 77 10.07 18.41 4.02
CA VAL A 77 11.54 18.30 3.97
C VAL A 77 11.95 16.96 3.37
N THR A 78 12.77 17.00 2.32
CA THR A 78 13.28 15.78 1.66
C THR A 78 14.13 14.92 2.60
N LYS A 79 13.82 13.63 2.65
CA LYS A 79 14.57 12.56 3.31
C LYS A 79 14.92 11.50 2.28
N LYS A 80 16.19 11.08 2.30
CA LYS A 80 16.75 10.08 1.39
C LYS A 80 16.98 8.77 2.11
N GLY A 81 16.74 7.66 1.42
CA GLY A 81 16.90 6.32 1.96
C GLY A 81 15.96 5.33 1.26
N THR A 82 16.20 4.04 1.48
CA THR A 82 15.31 2.97 0.97
C THR A 82 14.02 2.88 1.76
N VAL A 83 14.12 3.09 3.08
CA VAL A 83 13.00 3.21 4.02
C VAL A 83 13.22 4.50 4.79
N ILE A 84 12.16 5.29 4.95
CA ILE A 84 12.16 6.49 5.79
C ILE A 84 11.34 6.19 7.04
N THR A 85 11.99 6.32 8.19
CA THR A 85 11.38 6.16 9.50
C THR A 85 11.19 7.52 10.15
N VAL A 86 10.00 7.77 10.69
CA VAL A 86 9.72 8.83 11.68
C VAL A 86 9.14 8.18 12.92
N GLY A 87 9.39 8.72 14.09
CA GLY A 87 8.98 8.03 15.31
C GLY A 87 8.85 8.89 16.54
N THR A 88 9.04 8.27 17.70
CA THR A 88 8.79 8.82 19.04
C THR A 88 9.25 10.27 19.21
N ASP A 89 10.42 10.61 18.66
CA ASP A 89 11.00 11.95 18.79
C ASP A 89 10.28 12.98 17.93
N ASP A 90 9.87 12.58 16.73
CA ASP A 90 9.14 13.43 15.78
C ASP A 90 7.70 13.69 16.27
N PHE A 91 7.11 12.73 16.98
CA PHE A 91 5.73 12.80 17.50
C PHE A 91 5.59 13.33 18.93
N ASN A 92 6.70 13.58 19.63
CA ASN A 92 6.67 14.00 21.04
C ASN A 92 5.76 15.22 21.28
N GLY A 93 4.81 15.07 22.21
CA GLY A 93 3.79 16.07 22.52
C GLY A 93 2.53 16.00 21.66
N GLY A 94 2.28 14.90 20.96
CA GLY A 94 1.06 14.68 20.17
C GLY A 94 1.02 15.51 18.89
N LYS A 95 1.92 15.20 17.97
CA LYS A 95 2.08 15.96 16.71
C LYS A 95 1.47 15.25 15.52
N THR A 96 1.25 16.02 14.46
CA THR A 96 0.96 15.53 13.13
C THR A 96 2.23 15.47 12.28
N ILE A 97 2.42 14.37 11.56
CA ILE A 97 3.42 14.24 10.52
C ILE A 97 2.74 13.93 9.19
N VAL A 98 3.21 14.59 8.14
CA VAL A 98 2.81 14.37 6.76
C VAL A 98 4.00 13.79 5.99
N LEU A 99 3.79 12.62 5.40
CA LEU A 99 4.75 11.89 4.56
C LEU A 99 4.25 11.91 3.12
N GLU A 100 5.01 12.52 2.21
CA GLU A 100 4.65 12.60 0.78
C GLU A 100 5.74 11.97 -0.08
N SER A 101 5.37 11.16 -1.07
CA SER A 101 6.33 10.62 -2.03
C SER A 101 6.92 11.76 -2.87
N ALA A 102 8.25 11.92 -2.90
CA ALA A 102 8.90 13.01 -3.64
C ALA A 102 8.75 12.85 -5.17
N SER A 103 8.57 11.61 -5.64
CA SER A 103 8.32 11.26 -7.03
C SER A 103 7.31 10.14 -7.14
N ASN A 104 6.81 9.90 -8.36
CA ASN A 104 5.96 8.75 -8.64
C ASN A 104 6.72 7.43 -8.36
N PHE A 105 6.01 6.43 -7.84
CA PHE A 105 6.55 5.09 -7.55
C PHE A 105 5.66 3.99 -8.10
N PHE A 106 6.25 2.83 -8.38
CA PHE A 106 5.55 1.66 -8.91
C PHE A 106 4.88 0.84 -7.81
N ALA A 107 5.60 0.59 -6.72
CA ALA A 107 5.12 -0.13 -5.54
C ALA A 107 5.66 0.53 -4.27
N GLY A 108 4.84 0.61 -3.23
CA GLY A 108 5.26 1.17 -1.96
C GLY A 108 4.53 0.54 -0.79
N SER A 109 4.97 0.89 0.40
CA SER A 109 4.35 0.45 1.64
C SER A 109 4.41 1.53 2.69
N VAL A 110 3.43 1.53 3.57
CA VAL A 110 3.48 2.23 4.85
C VAL A 110 3.20 1.23 5.95
N GLN A 111 4.02 1.25 6.99
CA GLN A 111 3.79 0.54 8.24
C GLN A 111 3.86 1.56 9.37
N PHE A 112 2.95 1.45 10.33
CA PHE A 112 3.04 2.24 11.56
C PHE A 112 2.51 1.46 12.73
N GLY A 113 3.06 1.76 13.90
CA GLY A 113 2.74 1.03 15.09
C GLY A 113 3.26 1.70 16.35
N GLY A 114 2.82 1.17 17.48
CA GLY A 114 3.25 1.68 18.78
C GLY A 114 2.72 0.89 19.94
N PHE A 115 3.24 1.26 21.11
CA PHE A 115 2.82 0.72 22.39
C PHE A 115 2.82 1.84 23.44
N GLU A 116 1.90 1.74 24.38
CA GLU A 116 1.84 2.60 25.55
C GLU A 116 2.61 1.91 26.69
N PHE A 117 3.54 2.64 27.30
CA PHE A 117 4.26 2.17 28.49
C PHE A 117 3.84 2.95 29.75
N GLY A 118 3.33 4.17 29.56
CA GLY A 118 2.84 5.03 30.64
C GLY A 118 1.60 4.50 31.36
N ALA A 119 0.79 5.44 31.81
CA ALA A 119 -0.53 5.15 32.41
C ALA A 119 -1.68 5.79 31.63
N THR A 120 -1.38 6.55 30.58
CA THR A 120 -2.35 7.32 29.80
C THR A 120 -2.42 6.75 28.38
N PRO A 121 -3.54 6.12 27.99
CA PRO A 121 -3.77 5.77 26.59
C PRO A 121 -3.65 6.97 25.67
N PHE A 122 -3.05 6.78 24.50
CA PHE A 122 -3.02 7.77 23.42
C PHE A 122 -3.77 7.28 22.19
N THR A 123 -4.10 8.18 21.26
CA THR A 123 -4.73 7.83 19.99
C THR A 123 -3.82 8.12 18.80
N VAL A 124 -4.03 7.37 17.74
CA VAL A 124 -3.41 7.53 16.43
C VAL A 124 -4.53 7.79 15.43
N ASP A 125 -4.58 8.99 14.88
CA ASP A 125 -5.40 9.30 13.71
C ASP A 125 -4.54 9.17 12.45
N TYR A 126 -5.03 8.45 11.45
CA TYR A 126 -4.30 8.24 10.22
C TYR A 126 -5.19 8.45 8.99
N LYS A 127 -4.57 8.92 7.91
CA LYS A 127 -5.18 9.02 6.58
C LYS A 127 -4.13 8.71 5.53
N ILE A 128 -4.45 7.82 4.59
CA ILE A 128 -3.58 7.39 3.51
C ILE A 128 -4.27 7.72 2.19
N GLU A 129 -3.58 8.50 1.37
CA GLU A 129 -4.03 8.94 0.05
C GLU A 129 -3.08 8.43 -1.03
N VAL A 130 -3.63 7.92 -2.12
CA VAL A 130 -2.90 7.56 -3.34
C VAL A 130 -3.55 8.26 -4.52
N ASP A 131 -2.75 9.00 -5.29
CA ASP A 131 -3.19 9.87 -6.40
C ASP A 131 -4.35 10.80 -6.01
N GLY A 132 -4.28 11.34 -4.79
CA GLY A 132 -5.28 12.26 -4.22
C GLY A 132 -6.58 11.59 -3.76
N LYS A 133 -6.71 10.27 -3.86
CA LYS A 133 -7.85 9.50 -3.34
C LYS A 133 -7.50 8.88 -2.00
N VAL A 134 -8.36 9.06 -1.00
CA VAL A 134 -8.25 8.35 0.28
C VAL A 134 -8.49 6.86 0.06
N ILE A 135 -7.49 6.03 0.41
CA ILE A 135 -7.58 4.57 0.32
C ILE A 135 -7.84 3.92 1.68
N ASP A 136 -7.40 4.57 2.77
CA ASP A 136 -7.83 4.22 4.13
C ASP A 136 -7.67 5.41 5.08
N GLN A 137 -8.48 5.44 6.13
CA GLN A 137 -8.36 6.40 7.23
C GLN A 137 -9.04 5.86 8.49
N GLY A 138 -8.58 6.28 9.66
CA GLY A 138 -9.21 5.89 10.91
C GLY A 138 -8.52 6.45 12.14
N THR A 139 -9.07 6.06 13.28
CA THR A 139 -8.56 6.40 14.61
C THR A 139 -8.39 5.12 15.40
N GLU A 140 -7.23 4.96 16.04
CA GLU A 140 -6.92 3.80 16.86
C GLU A 140 -6.45 4.24 18.23
N ARG A 141 -6.97 3.57 19.26
CA ARG A 141 -6.59 3.84 20.65
C ARG A 141 -5.53 2.84 21.09
N ILE A 142 -4.38 3.36 21.50
CA ILE A 142 -3.25 2.59 22.03
C ILE A 142 -3.36 2.59 23.55
N VAL A 143 -3.31 1.39 24.14
CA VAL A 143 -3.51 1.16 25.58
C VAL A 143 -2.47 0.17 26.09
N LYS A 144 -2.12 0.26 27.37
CA LYS A 144 -1.30 -0.72 28.08
C LYS A 144 -1.85 -2.12 27.94
N ASP A 145 -0.95 -3.11 27.99
CA ASP A 145 -1.27 -4.53 28.11
C ASP A 145 -2.15 -5.10 26.98
N ARG A 146 -2.33 -4.36 25.88
CA ARG A 146 -2.90 -4.91 24.66
C ARG A 146 -1.83 -5.78 24.00
N SER A 147 -1.98 -7.09 24.13
CA SER A 147 -1.33 -8.06 23.23
C SER A 147 -2.18 -8.18 21.96
N PRO A 148 -1.67 -7.91 20.75
CA PRO A 148 -0.31 -7.52 20.37
C PRO A 148 -0.07 -6.00 20.27
N ILE A 149 1.22 -5.62 20.09
CA ILE A 149 1.66 -4.28 19.63
C ILE A 149 0.76 -3.84 18.47
N TYR A 150 0.27 -2.61 18.53
CA TYR A 150 -0.53 -2.08 17.44
C TYR A 150 0.38 -1.90 16.22
N THR A 151 0.01 -2.52 15.09
CA THR A 151 0.71 -2.35 13.82
C THR A 151 -0.32 -2.38 12.70
N LYS A 152 -0.24 -1.42 11.79
CA LYS A 152 -0.95 -1.46 10.51
C LYS A 152 0.05 -1.38 9.37
N SER A 153 -0.26 -2.09 8.29
CA SER A 153 0.55 -2.14 7.08
C SER A 153 -0.34 -2.03 5.86
N TYR A 154 0.08 -1.21 4.90
CA TYR A 154 -0.64 -1.00 3.65
C TYR A 154 0.31 -1.13 2.48
N GLN A 155 -0.15 -1.83 1.44
CA GLN A 155 0.46 -1.74 0.13
C GLN A 155 -0.10 -0.51 -0.57
N LEU A 156 0.80 0.35 -1.04
CA LEU A 156 0.49 1.53 -1.83
C LEU A 156 0.68 1.20 -3.30
#